data_AF-A0A0K1NNH9-F1
#
_entry.id   AF-A0A0K1NNH9-F1
#
_cell.length_a   1.000
_cell.length_b   1.000
_cell.length_c   1.000
_cell.angle_alpha   90.00
_cell.angle_beta   90.00
_cell.angle_gamma   90.00
#
_symmetry.space_group_name_H-M   'P 1'
#
loop_
_entity.id
_entity.type
_entity.pdbx_description
1 polymer ?
#
loop_
_entity_poly.entity_id
_entity_poly.type
_entity_poly.pdbx_seq_one_letter_code
_entity_poly.pdbx_strand_id
1 'polypeptide(L)'
;MRQVNGDEIFYKYHGKSNRLGKEYNYVTNKKYLSEQALREDLALLKEWGVDIEYVTTFRPQAGTWIGEGTAARQISQDGTEILEGRGYQGIINIKELPNSTIIKTEKVNFSL
;
A
#
# COMPACT_ATOMS: atom_id res chain seq x y z
N MET A 1 -8.20 -4.94 14.00
CA MET A 1 -7.07 -5.86 13.84
C MET A 1 -7.62 -7.26 13.67
N ARG A 2 -7.05 -8.06 12.77
CA ARG A 2 -7.30 -9.50 12.69
C ARG A 2 -6.03 -10.22 12.28
N GLN A 3 -6.06 -11.55 12.32
CA GLN A 3 -5.04 -12.38 11.71
C GLN A 3 -5.45 -12.78 10.29
N VAL A 4 -4.48 -12.81 9.38
CA VAL A 4 -4.70 -13.30 8.01
C VAL A 4 -4.67 -14.83 7.96
N ASN A 5 -5.34 -15.41 6.98
CA ASN A 5 -5.45 -16.88 6.85
C ASN A 5 -4.26 -17.54 6.11
N GLY A 6 -3.36 -16.75 5.51
CA GLY A 6 -2.20 -17.23 4.76
C GLY A 6 -2.36 -17.31 3.24
N ASP A 7 -3.58 -17.16 2.71
CA ASP A 7 -3.88 -17.19 1.28
C ASP A 7 -4.06 -15.79 0.66
N GLU A 8 -4.23 -14.79 1.52
CA GLU A 8 -4.45 -13.40 1.13
C GLU A 8 -3.23 -12.76 0.47
N ILE A 9 -3.48 -11.98 -0.58
CA ILE A 9 -2.45 -11.23 -1.31
C ILE A 9 -2.56 -9.75 -0.99
N PHE A 10 -1.43 -9.16 -0.64
CA PHE A 10 -1.32 -7.73 -0.39
C PHE A 10 -0.24 -7.10 -1.28
N TYR A 11 -0.44 -5.83 -1.59
CA TYR A 11 0.43 -5.03 -2.43
C TYR A 11 0.92 -3.83 -1.63
N LYS A 12 2.23 -3.58 -1.66
CA LYS A 12 2.81 -2.33 -1.20
C LYS A 12 3.37 -1.58 -2.39
N TYR A 13 2.87 -0.37 -2.60
CA TYR A 13 3.41 0.60 -3.54
C TYR A 13 4.48 1.44 -2.84
N HIS A 14 5.66 1.60 -3.45
CA HIS A 14 6.78 2.29 -2.83
C HIS A 14 7.82 2.82 -3.82
N GLY A 15 8.58 3.83 -3.40
CA GLY A 15 9.80 4.29 -4.09
C GLY A 15 11.01 3.40 -3.80
N LYS A 16 12.16 3.70 -4.42
CA LYS A 16 13.40 2.89 -4.31
C LYS A 16 13.83 2.62 -2.87
N SER A 17 13.73 3.61 -1.98
CA SER A 17 14.24 3.56 -0.61
C SER A 17 13.21 3.10 0.43
N ASN A 18 11.94 2.88 0.06
CA ASN A 18 10.85 2.66 1.01
C ASN A 18 10.13 1.30 0.86
N ARG A 19 10.84 0.25 0.42
CA ARG A 19 10.23 -1.09 0.29
C ARG A 19 9.73 -1.63 1.63
N LEU A 20 10.59 -1.68 2.64
CA LEU A 20 10.26 -2.10 4.02
C LEU A 20 11.09 -1.27 5.03
N GLY A 21 11.36 0.00 4.75
CA GLY A 21 12.25 0.82 5.61
C GLY A 21 11.61 1.30 6.92
N LYS A 22 10.33 0.97 7.16
CA LYS A 22 9.56 1.40 8.33
C LYS A 22 9.05 0.17 9.08
N GLU A 23 8.91 0.31 10.40
CA GLU A 23 8.36 -0.75 11.23
C GLU A 23 6.94 -1.10 10.80
N TYR A 24 6.08 -0.11 10.56
CA TYR A 24 4.72 -0.33 10.07
C TYR A 24 4.62 0.07 8.61
N ASN A 25 4.01 -0.81 7.82
CA ASN A 25 3.94 -0.68 6.37
C ASN A 25 2.48 -0.72 5.93
N TYR A 26 2.08 0.30 5.18
CA TYR A 26 0.78 0.31 4.52
C TYR A 26 0.79 -0.62 3.30
N VAL A 27 -0.28 -1.40 3.18
CA VAL A 27 -0.55 -2.31 2.07
C VAL A 27 -2.00 -2.17 1.63
N THR A 28 -2.31 -2.70 0.46
CA THR A 28 -3.67 -2.76 -0.09
C THR A 28 -3.91 -4.16 -0.67
N ASN A 29 -5.17 -4.59 -0.77
CA ASN A 29 -5.56 -5.89 -1.33
C ASN A 29 -5.90 -5.81 -2.83
N LYS A 30 -5.75 -4.63 -3.43
CA LYS A 30 -6.03 -4.35 -4.84
C LYS A 30 -4.75 -4.00 -5.59
N LYS A 31 -4.59 -4.54 -6.80
CA LYS A 31 -3.56 -4.08 -7.74
C LYS A 31 -4.16 -3.01 -8.64
N TYR A 32 -3.42 -1.93 -8.83
CA TYR A 32 -3.82 -0.75 -9.60
C TYR A 32 -3.08 -0.70 -10.93
N LEU A 33 -3.78 -0.23 -11.96
CA LEU A 33 -3.27 -0.11 -13.34
C LEU A 33 -2.77 1.31 -13.68
N SER A 34 -3.16 2.32 -12.89
CA SER A 34 -2.70 3.71 -13.04
C SER A 34 -2.36 4.32 -11.68
N GLU A 35 -1.46 5.30 -11.69
CA GLU A 35 -1.09 6.03 -10.47
C GLU A 35 -2.26 6.84 -9.93
N GLN A 36 -3.04 7.44 -10.82
CA GLN A 36 -4.23 8.21 -10.47
C GLN A 36 -5.22 7.35 -9.68
N ALA A 37 -5.57 6.16 -10.18
CA ALA A 37 -6.51 5.28 -9.49
C ALA A 37 -5.98 4.84 -8.11
N LEU A 38 -4.67 4.58 -8.01
CA LEU A 38 -4.04 4.25 -6.73
C LEU A 38 -4.13 5.41 -5.74
N ARG A 39 -3.80 6.63 -6.18
CA ARG A 39 -3.83 7.82 -5.33
C ARG A 39 -5.23 8.18 -4.88
N GLU A 40 -6.21 8.14 -5.79
CA GLU A 40 -7.60 8.42 -5.48
C GLU A 40 -8.17 7.44 -4.46
N ASP A 41 -7.95 6.13 -4.66
CA ASP A 41 -8.53 5.08 -3.80
C ASP A 41 -7.86 5.05 -2.42
N LEU A 42 -6.54 5.27 -2.36
CA LEU A 42 -5.78 5.25 -1.09
C LEU A 42 -5.54 6.63 -0.47
N ALA A 43 -6.13 7.69 -1.05
CA ALA A 43 -5.98 9.08 -0.64
C ALA A 43 -4.50 9.52 -0.47
N LEU A 44 -3.66 9.19 -1.45
CA LEU A 44 -2.23 9.52 -1.44
C LEU A 44 -1.98 10.83 -2.18
N LEU A 45 -1.96 11.94 -1.44
CA LEU A 45 -1.75 13.28 -1.99
C LEU A 45 -0.43 13.37 -2.76
N LYS A 46 -0.43 14.13 -3.87
CA LYS A 46 0.77 14.36 -4.67
C LYS A 46 1.81 15.20 -3.93
N GLU A 47 1.35 16.17 -3.13
CA GLU A 47 2.23 17.07 -2.36
C GLU A 47 3.15 16.33 -1.37
N TRP A 48 2.80 15.12 -0.96
CA TRP A 48 3.65 14.28 -0.10
C TRP A 48 4.93 13.82 -0.80
N GLY A 49 5.05 14.00 -2.12
CA GLY A 49 6.27 13.70 -2.87
C GLY A 49 6.63 12.21 -2.86
N VAL A 50 5.66 11.32 -2.63
CA VAL A 50 5.91 9.88 -2.62
C VAL A 50 6.02 9.40 -4.07
N ASP A 51 7.23 9.04 -4.48
CA ASP A 51 7.49 8.39 -5.75
C ASP A 51 6.99 6.93 -5.73
N ILE A 52 6.06 6.60 -6.63
CA ILE A 52 5.47 5.26 -6.74
C ILE A 52 6.12 4.52 -7.90
N GLU A 53 7.32 3.98 -7.63
CA GLU A 53 8.11 3.32 -8.67
C GLU A 53 7.93 1.81 -8.73
N TYR A 54 7.68 1.17 -7.58
CA TYR A 54 7.62 -0.28 -7.45
C TYR A 54 6.37 -0.72 -6.72
N VAL A 55 5.94 -1.94 -7.04
CA VAL A 55 4.97 -2.68 -6.24
C VAL A 55 5.61 -3.99 -5.76
N THR A 56 5.56 -4.23 -4.46
CA THR A 56 5.91 -5.52 -3.87
C THR A 56 4.64 -6.28 -3.51
N THR A 57 4.54 -7.51 -3.99
CA THR A 57 3.43 -8.44 -3.70
C THR A 57 3.84 -9.35 -2.55
N PHE A 58 2.99 -9.42 -1.53
CA PHE A 58 3.16 -10.25 -0.35
C PHE A 58 2.04 -11.28 -0.25
N ARG A 59 2.38 -12.46 0.25
CA ARG A 59 1.45 -13.42 0.85
C ARG A 59 1.93 -13.67 2.27
N PRO A 60 1.43 -12.90 3.26
CA PRO A 60 1.83 -13.08 4.65
C PRO A 60 1.39 -14.46 5.16
N GLN A 61 2.07 -14.97 6.18
CA GLN A 61 1.76 -16.30 6.73
C GLN A 61 0.45 -16.27 7.52
N ALA A 62 -0.21 -17.42 7.62
CA ALA A 62 -1.37 -17.57 8.48
C ALA A 62 -1.02 -17.15 9.92
N GLY A 63 -1.87 -16.35 10.56
CA GLY A 63 -1.62 -15.82 11.89
C GLY A 63 -0.95 -14.44 11.95
N THR A 64 -0.46 -13.90 10.82
CA THR A 64 0.09 -12.54 10.75
C THR A 64 -0.99 -11.50 11.08
N TRP A 65 -0.68 -10.58 12.00
CA TRP A 65 -1.58 -9.50 12.39
C TRP A 65 -1.62 -8.37 11.37
N ILE A 66 -2.83 -7.94 11.03
CA ILE A 66 -3.09 -6.78 10.16
C ILE A 66 -4.11 -5.84 10.81
N GLY A 67 -3.80 -4.55 10.80
CA GLY A 67 -4.76 -3.49 11.05
C GLY A 67 -5.42 -3.10 9.75
N GLU A 68 -6.74 -3.10 9.71
CA GLU A 68 -7.47 -2.85 8.47
C GLU A 68 -8.37 -1.64 8.63
N GLY A 69 -8.57 -0.95 7.53
CA GLY A 69 -9.51 0.14 7.46
C GLY A 69 -9.67 0.64 6.04
N THR A 70 -10.39 1.73 5.97
CA THR A 70 -10.69 2.43 4.74
C THR A 70 -9.81 3.68 4.69
N ALA A 71 -9.20 3.98 3.54
CA ALA A 71 -8.41 5.19 3.35
C ALA A 71 -9.27 6.42 3.64
N ALA A 72 -8.83 7.24 4.59
CA ALA A 72 -9.56 8.43 5.00
C ALA A 72 -9.33 9.55 3.99
N ARG A 73 -10.38 10.33 3.71
CA ARG A 73 -10.33 11.52 2.85
C ARG A 73 -9.17 12.44 3.24
N GLN A 74 -8.40 12.87 2.25
CA GLN A 74 -7.30 13.82 2.40
C GLN A 74 -7.56 15.07 1.56
N ILE A 75 -7.07 16.21 2.05
CA ILE A 75 -7.10 17.50 1.38
C ILE A 75 -5.68 18.04 1.41
N SER A 76 -5.16 18.49 0.27
CA SER A 76 -3.85 19.13 0.20
C SER A 76 -3.79 20.39 1.06
N GLN A 77 -2.57 20.80 1.44
CA GLN A 77 -2.36 21.98 2.28
C GLN A 77 -2.92 23.27 1.65
N ASP A 78 -2.86 23.36 0.32
CA ASP A 78 -3.42 24.49 -0.46
C ASP A 78 -4.93 24.35 -0.76
N GLY A 79 -5.54 23.21 -0.43
CA GLY A 79 -6.94 22.91 -0.67
C GLY A 79 -7.32 22.56 -2.11
N THR A 80 -6.36 22.44 -3.03
CA THR A 80 -6.63 22.23 -4.47
C THR A 80 -6.82 20.75 -4.85
N GLU A 81 -6.19 19.83 -4.13
CA GLU A 81 -6.35 18.39 -4.31
C GLU A 81 -7.21 17.82 -3.18
N ILE A 82 -8.30 17.16 -3.56
CA ILE A 82 -9.21 16.48 -2.62
C ILE A 82 -9.31 15.04 -3.08
N LEU A 83 -8.82 14.11 -2.25
CA LEU A 83 -8.91 12.67 -2.50
C LEU A 83 -9.85 12.07 -1.47
N GLU A 84 -10.98 11.53 -1.94
CA GLU A 84 -11.99 10.92 -1.06
C GLU A 84 -11.49 9.65 -0.36
N GLY A 85 -10.50 8.97 -0.95
CA GLY A 85 -10.03 7.67 -0.48
C GLY A 85 -11.08 6.61 -0.68
N ARG A 86 -11.40 5.90 0.41
CA ARG A 86 -12.37 4.79 0.49
C ARG A 86 -11.87 3.41 0.07
N GLY A 87 -10.67 3.35 -0.48
CA GLY A 87 -9.98 2.11 -0.77
C GLY A 87 -9.58 1.37 0.51
N TYR A 88 -9.43 0.05 0.38
CA TYR A 88 -8.91 -0.77 1.46
C TYR A 88 -7.44 -0.42 1.75
N GLN A 89 -7.14 -0.18 3.02
CA GLN A 89 -5.78 -0.06 3.54
C GLN A 89 -5.57 -1.04 4.70
N GLY A 90 -4.42 -1.72 4.64
CA GLY A 90 -3.89 -2.56 5.71
C GLY A 90 -2.61 -1.95 6.28
N ILE A 91 -2.36 -2.11 7.57
CA ILE A 91 -1.08 -1.80 8.22
C ILE A 91 -0.52 -3.08 8.84
N ILE A 92 0.70 -3.43 8.45
CA ILE A 92 1.39 -4.65 8.89
C ILE A 92 2.78 -4.28 9.43
N ASN A 93 3.18 -4.89 10.55
CA ASN A 93 4.53 -4.74 11.08
C ASN A 93 5.53 -5.48 10.17
N ILE A 94 6.69 -4.88 9.91
CA ILE A 94 7.76 -5.47 9.08
C ILE A 94 8.23 -6.83 9.59
N LYS A 95 8.19 -7.06 10.91
CA LYS A 95 8.54 -8.35 11.52
C LYS A 95 7.62 -9.48 11.04
N GLU A 96 6.40 -9.12 10.63
CA GLU A 96 5.40 -10.02 10.07
C GLU A 96 5.46 -10.12 8.54
N LEU A 97 6.37 -9.36 7.89
CA LEU A 97 6.63 -9.40 6.45
C LEU A 97 8.09 -9.79 6.15
N PRO A 98 8.57 -10.96 6.60
CA PRO A 98 9.91 -11.42 6.25
C PRO A 98 10.01 -11.64 4.74
N ASN A 99 11.24 -11.63 4.21
CA ASN A 99 11.49 -11.80 2.77
C ASN A 99 10.85 -13.07 2.16
N SER A 100 10.61 -14.11 2.96
CA SER A 100 9.91 -15.34 2.55
C SER A 100 8.43 -15.15 2.19
N THR A 101 7.80 -14.06 2.64
CA THR A 101 6.42 -13.69 2.28
C THR A 101 6.33 -12.90 0.98
N ILE A 102 7.47 -12.41 0.47
CA ILE A 102 7.54 -11.66 -0.79
C ILE A 102 7.38 -12.65 -1.93
N ILE A 103 6.34 -12.47 -2.75
CA ILE A 103 6.17 -13.21 -4.00
C ILE A 103 7.04 -12.57 -5.09
N LYS A 104 6.99 -11.24 -5.21
CA LYS A 104 7.80 -10.48 -6.18
C LYS A 104 7.79 -8.99 -5.89
N THR A 105 8.82 -8.31 -6.39
CA THR A 105 8.86 -6.85 -6.53
C THR A 105 9.03 -6.54 -8.01
N GLU A 106 8.20 -5.66 -8.55
CA GLU A 106 8.25 -5.24 -9.95
C GLU A 106 8.18 -3.71 -10.06
N LYS A 107 8.79 -3.14 -11.11
CA LYS A 107 8.52 -1.74 -11.45
C LYS A 107 7.07 -1.59 -11.84
N VAL A 108 6.44 -0.51 -11.40
CA VAL A 108 5.06 -0.24 -11.80
C VAL A 108 5.07 0.34 -13.22
N ASN A 109 4.39 -0.34 -14.12
CA ASN A 109 4.09 0.17 -15.46
C ASN A 109 2.65 0.66 -15.43
N PHE A 110 2.44 1.89 -14.96
CA PHE A 110 1.14 2.51 -15.03
C PHE A 110 0.81 2.77 -16.51
N SER A 111 -0.32 2.23 -16.97
CA SER A 111 -0.85 2.59 -18.29
C SER A 111 -1.33 4.04 -18.22
N LEU A 112 -0.92 4.84 -19.20
CA LEU A 112 -1.45 6.18 -19.44
C LEU A 112 -2.95 6.15 -19.71
#